data_AF-A0A178VS71-F1
#
_entry.id   AF-A0A178VS71-F1
#
_cell.length_a   1.000
_cell.length_b   1.000
_cell.length_c   1.000
_cell.angle_alpha   90.00
_cell.angle_beta   90.00
_cell.angle_gamma   90.00
#
_symmetry.space_group_name_H-M   'P 1'
#
loop_
_entity.id
_entity.type
_entity.pdbx_description
1 polymer ?
#
loop_
_entity_poly.entity_id
_entity_poly.type
_entity_poly.pdbx_seq_one_letter_code
_entity_poly.pdbx_strand_id
1 'polypeptide(L)'
;MDDWCQTHHGASGLTKKVLLSAITEREAEQKVIEFVKKHVGSGNPLLAGNSVYVDFLFLKKYMPELAALFPHILVDVSSVKALCARWFPIERRKAPAKKNNHRAMDDIRESIKELKYYKKTIFKARR
;
A
#
# COMPACT_ATOMS: atom_id res chain seq x y z
N MET A 1 0.38 18.90 11.41
CA MET A 1 -0.66 18.10 10.74
C MET A 1 -1.75 19.05 10.32
N ASP A 2 -2.25 18.94 9.10
CA ASP A 2 -3.43 19.68 8.66
C ASP A 2 -4.72 19.14 9.34
N ASP A 3 -5.84 19.82 9.13
CA ASP A 3 -7.12 19.45 9.76
C ASP A 3 -7.58 18.05 9.34
N TRP A 4 -7.37 17.69 8.07
CA TRP A 4 -7.74 16.38 7.56
C TRP A 4 -7.00 15.27 8.30
N CYS A 5 -5.67 15.38 8.46
CA CYS A 5 -4.88 14.40 9.19
C CYS A 5 -5.28 14.32 10.66
N GLN A 6 -5.53 15.47 11.31
CA GLN A 6 -5.95 15.50 12.71
C GLN A 6 -7.27 14.77 12.93
N THR A 7 -8.29 15.04 12.09
CA THR A 7 -9.60 14.38 12.19
C THR A 7 -9.51 12.88 11.93
N HIS A 8 -8.86 12.44 10.85
CA HIS A 8 -8.84 11.03 10.45
C HIS A 8 -7.96 10.17 11.38
N HIS A 9 -6.78 10.68 11.78
CA HIS A 9 -5.91 9.96 12.72
C HIS A 9 -6.45 9.99 14.15
N GLY A 10 -7.17 11.05 14.53
CA GLY A 10 -7.92 11.11 15.78
C GLY A 10 -9.04 10.06 15.83
N ALA A 11 -9.91 10.04 14.82
CA ALA A 11 -11.06 9.13 14.75
C ALA A 11 -10.65 7.64 14.70
N SER A 12 -9.55 7.31 14.01
CA SER A 12 -9.01 5.94 13.96
C SER A 12 -8.25 5.52 15.24
N GLY A 13 -8.07 6.44 16.20
CA GLY A 13 -7.27 6.25 17.40
C GLY A 13 -5.77 6.11 17.13
N LEU A 14 -5.31 6.41 15.90
CA LEU A 14 -3.90 6.33 15.53
C LEU A 14 -3.07 7.35 16.33
N THR A 15 -3.54 8.59 16.46
CA THR A 15 -2.81 9.64 17.18
C THR A 15 -2.47 9.23 18.61
N LYS A 16 -3.45 8.67 19.34
CA LYS A 16 -3.24 8.17 20.70
C LYS A 16 -2.25 7.00 20.74
N LYS A 17 -2.31 6.08 19.78
CA LYS A 17 -1.37 4.95 19.68
C LYS A 17 0.05 5.39 19.39
N VAL A 18 0.24 6.42 18.55
CA VAL A 18 1.55 6.98 18.24
C VAL A 18 2.16 7.62 19.49
N LEU A 19 1.38 8.40 20.25
CA LEU A 19 1.86 9.02 21.50
C LEU A 19 2.24 7.98 22.58
N LEU A 20 1.60 6.82 22.57
CA LEU A 20 1.90 5.70 23.48
C LEU A 20 2.96 4.73 22.93
N SER A 21 3.42 4.92 21.70
CA SER A 21 4.37 4.02 21.06
C SER A 21 5.77 4.23 21.61
N ALA A 22 6.41 3.13 22.02
CA ALA A 22 7.83 3.11 22.36
C ALA A 22 8.71 2.66 21.17
N ILE A 23 8.11 2.37 20.01
CA ILE A 23 8.84 1.90 18.82
C ILE A 23 9.37 3.09 18.05
N THR A 24 10.68 3.16 17.90
CA THR A 24 11.38 4.14 17.07
C THR A 24 11.26 3.80 15.58
N GLU A 25 11.49 4.79 14.72
CA GLU A 25 11.49 4.60 13.25
C GLU A 25 12.49 3.52 12.82
N ARG A 26 13.69 3.49 13.41
CA ARG A 26 14.72 2.48 13.12
C ARG A 26 14.31 1.08 13.54
N GLU A 27 13.71 0.92 14.72
CA GLU A 27 13.20 -0.40 15.16
C GLU A 27 12.06 -0.88 14.28
N ALA A 28 11.17 0.02 13.85
CA ALA A 28 10.11 -0.31 12.91
C ALA A 28 10.69 -0.76 11.56
N GLU A 29 11.68 -0.03 11.03
CA GLU A 29 12.36 -0.38 9.79
C GLU A 29 12.97 -1.79 9.85
N GLN A 30 13.75 -2.10 10.88
CA GLN A 30 14.40 -3.42 11.01
C GLN A 30 13.39 -4.56 11.13
N LYS A 31 12.32 -4.38 11.92
CA LYS A 31 11.24 -5.38 12.04
C LYS A 31 10.58 -5.67 10.68
N VAL A 32 10.40 -4.65 9.86
CA VAL A 32 9.82 -4.81 8.52
C VAL A 32 10.83 -5.47 7.56
N ILE A 33 12.11 -5.10 7.61
CA ILE A 33 13.17 -5.74 6.82
C ILE A 33 13.24 -7.24 7.11
N GLU A 34 13.27 -7.63 8.39
CA GLU A 34 13.27 -9.04 8.80
C GLU A 34 12.05 -9.78 8.30
N PHE A 35 10.87 -9.16 8.43
CA PHE A 35 9.63 -9.70 7.91
C PHE A 35 9.70 -9.92 6.39
N VAL A 36 10.16 -8.93 5.61
CA VAL A 36 10.27 -9.01 4.16
C VAL A 36 11.25 -10.12 3.76
N LYS A 37 12.46 -10.14 4.34
CA LYS A 37 13.48 -11.16 4.07
C LYS A 37 12.98 -12.56 4.34
N LYS A 38 12.25 -12.76 5.45
CA LYS A 38 11.67 -14.06 5.82
C LYS A 38 10.65 -14.58 4.79
N HIS A 39 9.84 -13.70 4.20
CA HIS A 39 8.76 -14.11 3.29
C HIS A 39 9.17 -14.15 1.81
N VAL A 40 10.17 -13.36 1.42
CA VAL A 40 10.61 -13.26 0.02
C VAL A 40 11.79 -14.21 -0.26
N GLY A 41 12.56 -14.58 0.78
CA GLY A 41 13.74 -15.44 0.62
C GLY A 41 14.79 -14.78 -0.27
N SER A 42 15.28 -15.51 -1.29
CA SER A 42 16.25 -15.02 -2.26
C SER A 42 15.63 -14.29 -3.46
N GLY A 43 14.32 -14.03 -3.45
CA GLY A 43 13.64 -13.31 -4.52
C GLY A 43 13.89 -11.80 -4.46
N ASN A 44 13.62 -11.12 -5.59
CA ASN A 44 13.60 -9.66 -5.65
C ASN A 44 12.17 -9.15 -5.44
N PRO A 45 11.83 -8.58 -4.26
CA PRO A 45 10.47 -8.13 -4.01
C PRO A 45 10.14 -6.86 -4.80
N LEU A 46 8.89 -6.74 -5.25
CA LEU A 46 8.36 -5.48 -5.77
C LEU A 46 7.47 -4.83 -4.71
N LEU A 47 7.62 -3.53 -4.53
CA LEU A 47 6.72 -2.75 -3.69
C LEU A 47 5.37 -2.59 -4.41
N ALA A 48 4.28 -2.89 -3.70
CA ALA A 48 2.93 -2.95 -4.27
C ALA A 48 1.91 -2.25 -3.36
N GLY A 49 0.96 -1.54 -3.95
CA GLY A 49 -0.09 -0.83 -3.22
C GLY A 49 -0.86 0.13 -4.12
N ASN A 50 -1.78 0.89 -3.53
CA ASN A 50 -2.46 1.98 -4.23
C ASN A 50 -1.67 3.28 -4.07
N SER A 51 -1.33 3.92 -5.19
CA SER A 51 -0.57 5.18 -5.18
C SER A 51 0.78 5.03 -4.46
N VAL A 52 1.34 3.82 -4.52
CA VAL A 52 2.46 3.34 -3.68
C VAL A 52 3.76 4.08 -3.95
N TYR A 53 3.83 4.83 -5.04
CA TYR A 53 4.94 5.74 -5.30
C TYR A 53 5.12 6.76 -4.16
N VAL A 54 4.03 7.26 -3.57
CA VAL A 54 4.10 8.21 -2.45
C VAL A 54 4.72 7.53 -1.23
N ASP A 55 4.27 6.32 -0.88
CA ASP A 55 4.86 5.52 0.20
C ASP A 55 6.35 5.27 -0.05
N PHE A 56 6.73 4.94 -1.30
CA PHE A 56 8.13 4.70 -1.64
C PHE A 56 9.01 5.93 -1.45
N LEU A 57 8.50 7.14 -1.73
CA LEU A 57 9.22 8.38 -1.45
C LEU A 57 9.46 8.58 0.04
N PHE A 58 8.47 8.26 0.88
CA PHE A 58 8.63 8.31 2.33
C PHE A 58 9.65 7.27 2.81
N LEU A 59 9.58 6.04 2.31
CA LEU A 59 10.56 5.00 2.64
C LEU A 59 11.99 5.45 2.26
N LYS A 60 12.20 5.99 1.06
CA LYS A 60 13.53 6.48 0.66
C LYS A 60 14.12 7.54 1.59
N LYS A 61 13.28 8.35 2.22
CA LYS A 61 13.71 9.44 3.12
C LYS A 61 13.89 8.97 4.56
N TYR A 62 12.95 8.19 5.08
CA TYR A 62 12.84 7.88 6.51
C TYR A 62 13.25 6.43 6.84
N MET A 63 13.20 5.51 5.88
CA MET A 63 13.56 4.10 6.01
C MET A 63 14.38 3.61 4.79
N PRO A 64 15.59 4.16 4.58
CA PRO A 64 16.37 3.93 3.37
C PRO A 64 16.89 2.49 3.23
N GLU A 65 17.14 1.78 4.33
CA GLU A 65 17.58 0.38 4.28
C GLU A 65 16.45 -0.53 3.81
N LEU A 66 15.22 -0.25 4.26
CA LEU A 66 14.03 -0.93 3.77
C LEU A 66 13.75 -0.58 2.30
N ALA A 67 13.87 0.69 1.93
CA ALA A 67 13.67 1.13 0.55
C ALA A 67 14.65 0.45 -0.42
N ALA A 68 15.88 0.18 0.01
CA ALA A 68 16.91 -0.48 -0.79
C ALA A 68 16.58 -1.94 -1.14
N LEU A 69 15.64 -2.59 -0.44
CA LEU A 69 15.18 -3.93 -0.78
C LEU A 69 14.35 -3.98 -2.06
N PHE A 70 13.75 -2.85 -2.47
CA PHE A 70 12.82 -2.79 -3.60
C PHE A 70 13.46 -2.08 -4.79
N PRO A 71 13.28 -2.57 -6.03
CA PRO A 71 13.72 -1.87 -7.22
C PRO A 71 12.84 -0.64 -7.49
N HIS A 72 13.24 0.19 -8.46
CA HIS A 72 12.46 1.34 -8.90
C HIS A 72 11.14 0.97 -9.60
N ILE A 73 10.95 -0.31 -9.96
CA ILE A 73 9.73 -0.82 -10.58
C ILE A 73 8.70 -1.11 -9.47
N LEU A 74 7.53 -0.50 -9.59
CA LEU A 74 6.45 -0.58 -8.61
C LEU A 74 5.21 -1.25 -9.20
N VAL A 75 4.46 -1.96 -8.35
CA VAL A 75 3.13 -2.48 -8.71
C VAL A 75 2.06 -1.54 -8.14
N ASP A 76 1.71 -0.51 -8.91
CA ASP A 76 0.72 0.48 -8.50
C ASP A 76 -0.70 0.13 -8.99
N VAL A 77 -1.56 -0.23 -8.04
CA VAL A 77 -2.97 -0.56 -8.29
C VAL A 77 -3.76 0.66 -8.78
N SER A 78 -3.37 1.87 -8.37
CA SER A 78 -4.01 3.11 -8.82
C SER A 78 -3.77 3.37 -10.31
N SER A 79 -2.62 2.97 -10.87
CA SER A 79 -2.36 3.03 -12.31
C SER A 79 -3.33 2.13 -13.08
N VAL A 80 -3.52 0.89 -12.61
CA VAL A 80 -4.49 -0.05 -13.21
C VAL A 80 -5.92 0.48 -13.09
N LYS A 81 -6.29 1.04 -11.93
CA LYS A 81 -7.60 1.69 -11.72
C LYS A 81 -7.84 2.84 -12.70
N ALA A 82 -6.83 3.67 -12.96
CA ALA A 82 -6.94 4.79 -13.90
C ALA A 82 -7.16 4.30 -15.34
N LEU A 83 -6.41 3.28 -15.78
CA LEU A 83 -6.61 2.64 -17.08
C LEU A 83 -7.99 1.99 -17.19
N CYS A 84 -8.40 1.25 -16.16
CA CYS A 84 -9.73 0.63 -16.08
C CYS A 84 -10.85 1.66 -16.19
N ALA A 85 -10.75 2.80 -15.50
CA ALA A 85 -11.74 3.86 -15.58
C ALA A 85 -11.90 4.44 -16.99
N ARG A 86 -10.83 4.46 -17.80
CA ARG A 86 -10.82 5.08 -19.12
C ARG A 86 -11.13 4.09 -20.25
N TRP A 87 -10.69 2.84 -20.11
CA TRP A 87 -10.83 1.81 -21.15
C TRP A 87 -11.97 0.83 -20.87
N PHE A 88 -12.36 0.64 -19.60
CA PHE A 88 -13.31 -0.36 -19.13
C PHE A 88 -14.30 0.24 -18.11
N PRO A 89 -15.10 1.26 -18.48
CA PRO A 89 -15.92 2.01 -17.53
C PRO A 89 -17.00 1.16 -16.86
N ILE A 90 -17.50 0.11 -17.49
CA ILE A 90 -18.49 -0.81 -16.93
C ILE A 90 -17.86 -1.64 -15.81
N GLU A 91 -16.68 -2.20 -16.06
CA GLU A 91 -15.88 -2.97 -15.11
C GLU A 91 -15.45 -2.08 -13.95
N ARG A 92 -15.10 -0.81 -14.21
CA ARG A 92 -14.78 0.16 -13.16
C ARG A 92 -15.95 0.41 -12.21
N ARG A 93 -17.19 0.49 -12.72
CA ARG A 93 -18.40 0.67 -11.88
C ARG A 93 -18.70 -0.54 -11.00
N LYS A 94 -18.31 -1.73 -11.44
CA LYS A 94 -18.46 -2.99 -10.70
C LYS A 94 -17.29 -3.28 -9.76
N ALA A 95 -16.25 -2.45 -9.74
CA ALA A 95 -15.11 -2.62 -8.85
C ALA A 95 -15.54 -2.51 -7.37
N PRO A 96 -14.93 -3.29 -6.47
CA PRO A 96 -15.27 -3.26 -5.05
C PRO A 96 -15.07 -1.87 -4.45
N ALA A 97 -16.07 -1.38 -3.70
CA ALA A 97 -15.93 -0.14 -2.95
C ALA A 97 -14.91 -0.32 -1.81
N LYS A 98 -14.08 0.70 -1.60
CA LYS A 98 -13.19 0.79 -0.44
C LYS A 98 -13.96 1.28 0.76
N LYS A 99 -13.72 0.68 1.93
CA LYS A 99 -14.31 1.14 3.19
C LYS A 99 -13.56 2.35 3.74
N ASN A 100 -12.30 2.56 3.32
CA ASN A 100 -11.46 3.69 3.74
C ASN A 100 -11.39 3.82 5.27
N ASN A 101 -11.06 2.72 5.96
CA ASN A 101 -10.92 2.74 7.42
C ASN A 101 -9.62 3.45 7.88
N HIS A 102 -8.77 3.88 6.94
CA HIS A 102 -7.52 4.62 7.17
C HIS A 102 -6.58 3.92 8.17
N ARG A 103 -6.56 2.59 8.08
CA ARG A 103 -5.65 1.72 8.82
C ARG A 103 -4.83 0.97 7.80
N ALA A 104 -3.51 1.07 7.89
CA ALA A 104 -2.58 0.50 6.91
C ALA A 104 -2.88 -0.96 6.54
N MET A 105 -3.20 -1.81 7.52
CA MET A 105 -3.49 -3.23 7.30
C MET A 105 -4.84 -3.49 6.62
N ASP A 106 -5.83 -2.63 6.82
CA ASP A 106 -7.11 -2.74 6.13
C ASP A 106 -6.98 -2.21 4.70
N ASP A 107 -6.31 -1.06 4.55
CA ASP A 107 -6.10 -0.41 3.25
C ASP A 107 -5.27 -1.29 2.29
N ILE A 108 -4.26 -2.02 2.78
CA ILE A 108 -3.48 -2.95 1.95
C ILE A 108 -4.29 -4.19 1.54
N ARG A 109 -5.16 -4.71 2.42
CA ARG A 109 -6.07 -5.81 2.08
C ARG A 109 -7.08 -5.38 1.01
N GLU A 110 -7.58 -4.15 1.10
CA GLU A 110 -8.44 -3.56 0.07
C GLU A 110 -7.70 -3.39 -1.25
N SER A 111 -6.45 -2.92 -1.22
CA SER A 111 -5.60 -2.78 -2.42
C SER A 111 -5.39 -4.14 -3.12
N ILE A 112 -5.12 -5.19 -2.35
CA ILE A 112 -4.99 -6.57 -2.88
C ILE A 112 -6.31 -7.05 -3.50
N LYS A 113 -7.44 -6.79 -2.84
CA LYS A 113 -8.77 -7.18 -3.34
C LYS A 113 -9.11 -6.45 -4.64
N GLU A 114 -8.78 -5.16 -4.72
CA GLU A 114 -8.96 -4.34 -5.92
C GLU A 114 -8.11 -4.87 -7.09
N LEU A 115 -6.82 -5.16 -6.87
CA LEU A 115 -5.97 -5.70 -7.94
C LEU A 115 -6.42 -7.10 -8.38
N LYS A 116 -6.87 -7.96 -7.44
CA LYS A 116 -7.47 -9.26 -7.78
C LYS A 116 -8.71 -9.10 -8.67
N TYR A 117 -9.54 -8.09 -8.42
CA TYR A 117 -10.68 -7.78 -9.26
C TYR A 117 -10.23 -7.40 -10.68
N TYR A 118 -9.32 -6.45 -10.84
CA TYR A 118 -8.82 -6.05 -12.16
C TYR A 118 -8.17 -7.21 -12.92
N LYS A 119 -7.34 -8.02 -12.24
CA LYS A 119 -6.74 -9.22 -12.81
C LYS A 119 -7.77 -10.18 -13.40
N LYS A 120 -8.96 -10.29 -12.79
CA LYS A 120 -10.04 -11.17 -13.26
C LYS A 120 -10.84 -10.56 -14.41
N THR A 121 -10.98 -9.23 -14.46
CA THR A 121 -11.95 -8.56 -15.34
C THR A 121 -11.34 -7.93 -16.59
N ILE A 122 -10.17 -7.30 -16.49
CA ILE A 122 -9.59 -6.52 -17.61
C ILE A 122 -8.29 -7.12 -18.16
N PHE A 123 -7.66 -8.04 -17.45
CA PHE A 123 -6.49 -8.77 -17.95
C PHE A 123 -6.91 -10.07 -18.63
N LYS A 124 -6.17 -10.45 -19.66
CA LYS A 124 -6.36 -11.72 -20.34
C LYS A 124 -6.20 -12.87 -19.35
N ALA A 125 -7.13 -13.83 -19.38
CA ALA A 125 -7.01 -15.05 -18.60
C ALA A 125 -5.68 -15.75 -18.92
N ARG A 126 -4.99 -16.23 -17.88
CA ARG A 126 -3.86 -17.14 -18.07
C ARG A 126 -4.41 -18.39 -18.79
N ARG A 127 -3.83 -18.70 -19.95
CA ARG A 127 -3.93 -20.03 -20.55
C ARG A 127 -3.13 -21.01 -19.71
#